data_AF-A0A523CHW2-F1
#
_entry.id   AF-A0A523CHW2-F1
#
_cell.length_a   1.000
_cell.length_b   1.000
_cell.length_c   1.000
_cell.angle_alpha   90.00
_cell.angle_beta   90.00
_cell.angle_gamma   90.00
#
_symmetry.space_group_name_H-M   'P 1'
#
loop_
_entity.id
_entity.type
_entity.pdbx_description
1 polymer ?
#
loop_
_entity_poly.entity_id
_entity_poly.type
_entity_poly.pdbx_seq_one_letter_code
_entity_poly.pdbx_strand_id
1 'polypeptide(L)'
;MSDINNSAYTHRWVRAKMADIKEKKNVKHQIGTKKVTKTRGLFKKEDFEVEEPVYEVREEWVSTGKKSDTCIDIEDFSKRITDACNSLDAEGYDVLSIISTVDGRYSFNTNAGVMGQGGYGWGYGYGYSVTDGVVIIARLRRSNLGGN
;
A
#
# COMPACT_ATOMS: atom_id res chain seq x y z
N MET A 1 -4.90 2.08 -42.34
CA MET A 1 -4.52 2.85 -41.14
C MET A 1 -5.81 3.32 -40.49
N SER A 2 -6.17 2.78 -39.33
CA SER A 2 -7.36 3.21 -38.60
C SER A 2 -7.05 4.55 -37.94
N ASP A 3 -7.67 5.62 -38.41
CA ASP A 3 -7.66 6.91 -37.72
C ASP A 3 -8.36 6.73 -36.37
N ILE A 4 -7.56 6.63 -35.31
CA ILE A 4 -8.08 6.62 -33.94
C ILE A 4 -8.61 8.03 -33.69
N ASN A 5 -9.93 8.18 -33.70
CA ASN A 5 -10.62 9.43 -33.40
C ASN A 5 -10.52 9.71 -31.89
N ASN A 6 -9.35 10.17 -31.46
CA ASN A 6 -9.10 10.55 -30.06
C ASN A 6 -9.91 11.79 -29.70
N SER A 7 -10.60 11.74 -28.55
CA SER A 7 -11.33 12.89 -28.01
C SER A 7 -10.36 14.05 -27.74
N ALA A 8 -10.80 15.28 -28.00
CA ALA A 8 -9.98 16.47 -27.74
C ALA A 8 -9.60 16.62 -26.26
N TYR A 9 -10.41 16.06 -25.35
CA TYR A 9 -10.16 16.02 -23.92
C TYR A 9 -10.38 14.62 -23.37
N THR A 10 -9.59 14.26 -22.37
CA THR A 10 -9.72 13.01 -21.62
C THR A 10 -9.49 13.25 -20.14
N HIS A 11 -9.90 12.29 -19.32
CA HIS A 11 -9.61 12.28 -17.90
C HIS A 11 -9.18 10.89 -17.43
N ARG A 12 -8.32 10.84 -16.41
CA ARG A 12 -7.95 9.60 -15.72
C ARG A 12 -8.12 9.75 -14.22
N TRP A 13 -8.69 8.72 -13.61
CA TRP A 13 -8.83 8.69 -12.17
C TRP A 13 -7.80 7.75 -11.56
N VAL A 14 -7.02 8.27 -10.61
CA VAL A 14 -6.07 7.49 -9.83
C VAL A 14 -6.55 7.45 -8.39
N ARG A 15 -7.05 6.29 -7.95
CA ARG A 15 -7.48 6.04 -6.57
C ARG A 15 -6.28 5.84 -5.65
N ALA A 16 -6.25 6.54 -4.52
CA ALA A 16 -5.27 6.31 -3.47
C ALA A 16 -5.56 4.97 -2.78
N LYS A 17 -4.50 4.21 -2.48
CA LYS A 17 -4.61 3.00 -1.65
C LYS A 17 -4.15 3.33 -0.25
N MET A 18 -4.81 2.75 0.73
CA MET A 18 -4.38 2.86 2.12
C MET A 18 -3.07 2.09 2.35
N ALA A 19 -2.21 2.63 3.22
CA ALA A 19 -0.95 2.03 3.61
C ALA A 19 -1.17 0.72 4.37
N ASP A 20 -0.24 -0.23 4.20
CA ASP A 20 -0.21 -1.42 5.06
C ASP A 20 0.22 -1.04 6.48
N ILE A 21 -0.53 -1.53 7.46
CA ILE A 21 -0.10 -1.47 8.86
C ILE A 21 1.02 -2.49 9.02
N LYS A 22 2.20 -2.01 9.42
CA LYS A 22 3.36 -2.86 9.72
C LYS A 22 3.54 -2.96 11.23
N GLU A 23 3.94 -4.13 11.69
CA GLU A 23 4.31 -4.37 13.09
C GLU A 23 5.68 -5.04 13.17
N LYS A 24 6.41 -4.73 14.24
CA LYS A 24 7.71 -5.37 14.50
C LYS A 24 7.48 -6.82 14.94
N LYS A 25 8.07 -7.77 14.22
CA LYS A 25 8.04 -9.20 14.55
C LYS A 25 9.43 -9.79 14.52
N ASN A 26 9.63 -10.74 15.41
CA ASN A 26 10.77 -11.64 15.42
C ASN A 26 10.57 -12.72 14.36
N VAL A 27 11.24 -12.58 13.22
CA VAL A 27 11.19 -13.53 12.10
C VAL A 27 12.39 -14.47 12.17
N LYS A 28 12.14 -15.78 12.03
CA LYS A 28 13.19 -16.81 12.03
C LYS A 28 13.70 -17.02 10.61
N HIS A 29 14.96 -16.68 10.36
CA HIS A 29 15.65 -16.94 9.10
C HIS A 29 16.56 -18.14 9.25
N GLN A 30 16.46 -19.11 8.34
CA GLN A 30 17.43 -20.20 8.29
C GLN A 30 18.74 -19.64 7.73
N ILE A 31 19.80 -19.69 8.52
CA ILE A 31 21.12 -19.13 8.17
C ILE A 31 22.16 -20.19 7.84
N GLY A 32 21.84 -21.47 8.01
CA GLY A 32 22.71 -22.58 7.62
C GLY A 32 22.27 -23.92 8.21
N THR A 33 23.18 -24.89 8.16
CA THR A 33 23.03 -26.19 8.81
C THR A 33 24.21 -26.46 9.73
N LYS A 34 23.97 -27.17 10.84
CA LYS A 34 25.02 -27.66 11.74
C LYS A 34 24.92 -29.17 11.83
N LYS A 35 26.05 -29.85 11.75
CA LYS A 35 26.14 -31.29 12.00
C LYS A 35 26.00 -31.56 13.49
N VAL A 36 25.05 -32.42 13.85
CA VAL A 36 24.76 -32.85 15.22
C VAL A 36 24.78 -34.36 15.27
N THR A 37 25.60 -34.91 16.15
CA THR A 37 25.67 -36.34 16.40
C THR A 37 24.50 -36.74 17.30
N LYS A 38 23.64 -37.63 16.80
CA LYS A 38 22.53 -38.19 17.56
C LYS A 38 22.76 -39.67 17.78
N THR A 39 22.38 -40.16 18.94
CA THR A 39 22.47 -41.58 19.28
C THR A 39 21.11 -42.24 19.12
N ARG A 40 21.02 -43.32 18.35
CA ARG A 40 19.80 -44.12 18.18
C ARG A 40 19.92 -45.43 18.98
N GLY A 41 18.82 -45.83 19.62
CA GLY A 41 18.66 -47.12 20.29
C GLY A 41 18.71 -47.06 21.82
N LEU A 42 17.73 -47.70 22.49
CA LEU A 42 17.68 -47.78 23.96
C LEU A 42 18.68 -48.80 24.56
N PHE A 43 19.10 -49.82 23.79
CA PHE A 43 19.94 -50.91 24.29
C PHE A 43 21.25 -51.12 23.51
N LYS A 44 21.31 -50.74 22.24
CA LYS A 44 22.54 -50.69 21.43
C LYS A 44 22.61 -49.30 20.82
N LYS A 45 23.54 -48.48 21.32
CA LYS A 45 23.69 -47.07 20.97
C LYS A 45 24.54 -46.96 19.71
N GLU A 46 23.94 -46.49 18.62
CA GLU A 46 24.63 -46.17 17.38
C GLU A 46 24.56 -44.66 17.14
N ASP A 47 25.74 -44.03 17.01
CA ASP A 47 25.86 -42.61 16.75
C ASP A 47 25.84 -42.34 15.25
N PHE A 48 25.01 -41.40 14.84
CA PHE A 48 24.89 -40.97 13.45
C PHE A 48 24.85 -39.44 13.36
N GLU A 49 25.50 -38.89 12.34
CA GLU A 49 25.53 -37.44 12.11
C GLU A 49 24.30 -37.02 11.29
N VAL A 50 23.57 -36.03 11.81
CA VAL A 50 22.43 -35.42 11.13
C VAL A 50 22.71 -33.93 10.97
N GLU A 51 22.41 -33.38 9.80
CA GLU A 51 22.42 -31.94 9.60
C GLU A 51 21.10 -31.33 10.05
N GLU A 52 21.17 -30.41 11.01
CA GLU A 52 20.00 -29.65 11.48
C GLU A 52 20.08 -28.18 11.03
N PRO A 53 18.96 -27.58 10.61
CA PRO A 53 18.91 -26.18 10.23
C PRO A 53 19.14 -25.26 11.44
N VAL A 54 20.04 -24.29 11.28
CA VAL A 54 20.30 -23.23 12.26
C VAL A 54 19.48 -22.00 11.86
N TYR A 55 18.73 -21.45 12.82
CA TYR A 55 17.91 -20.27 12.62
C TYR A 55 18.45 -19.08 13.41
N GLU A 56 18.43 -17.90 12.80
CA GLU A 56 18.64 -16.62 13.45
C GLU A 56 17.30 -15.87 13.54
N VAL A 57 17.05 -15.23 14.68
CA VAL A 57 15.86 -14.39 14.87
C VAL A 57 16.24 -12.95 14.59
N ARG A 58 15.55 -12.31 13.64
CA ARG A 58 15.73 -10.88 13.33
C ARG A 58 14.44 -10.13 13.58
N GLU A 59 14.56 -8.90 14.08
CA GLU A 59 13.41 -8.00 14.23
C GLU A 59 13.14 -7.33 12.88
N GLU A 60 11.99 -7.63 12.28
CA GLU A 60 11.60 -7.09 10.99
C GLU A 60 10.22 -6.43 11.08
N TRP A 61 10.00 -5.39 10.26
CA TRP A 61 8.70 -4.77 10.08
C TRP A 61 7.88 -5.58 9.09
N VAL A 62 6.97 -6.41 9.60
CA VAL A 62 6.17 -7.31 8.77
C VAL A 62 4.79 -6.70 8.54
N SER A 63 4.27 -6.83 7.32
CA SER A 63 2.89 -6.40 7.02
C SER A 63 1.90 -7.26 7.82
N THR A 64 0.94 -6.60 8.45
CA THR A 64 -0.13 -7.26 9.21
C THR A 64 -1.25 -7.79 8.31
N GLY A 65 -1.21 -7.46 7.00
CA GLY A 65 -2.31 -7.70 6.07
C GLY A 65 -3.52 -6.76 6.24
N LYS A 66 -3.48 -5.88 7.25
CA LYS A 66 -4.49 -4.84 7.47
C LYS A 66 -4.07 -3.52 6.83
N LYS A 67 -5.06 -2.77 6.35
CA LYS A 67 -4.89 -1.44 5.79
C LYS A 67 -5.12 -0.37 6.85
N SER A 68 -4.40 0.74 6.75
CA SER A 68 -4.60 1.91 7.58
C SER A 68 -5.94 2.57 7.25
N ASP A 69 -6.64 3.06 8.27
CA ASP A 69 -7.88 3.83 8.08
C ASP A 69 -7.62 5.33 7.86
N THR A 70 -6.38 5.79 8.09
CA THR A 70 -6.03 7.22 8.11
C THR A 70 -4.87 7.59 7.19
N CYS A 71 -4.04 6.63 6.79
CA CYS A 71 -2.83 6.88 6.02
C CYS A 71 -2.88 6.19 4.66
N ILE A 72 -2.65 6.98 3.61
CA ILE A 72 -2.45 6.47 2.26
C ILE A 72 -1.02 5.96 2.06
N ASP A 73 -0.85 4.99 1.18
CA ASP A 73 0.45 4.59 0.67
C ASP A 73 0.93 5.65 -0.34
N ILE A 74 1.67 6.64 0.15
CA ILE A 74 2.08 7.78 -0.65
C ILE A 74 3.07 7.41 -1.76
N GLU A 75 3.86 6.36 -1.56
CA GLU A 75 4.85 5.90 -2.53
C GLU A 75 4.17 5.21 -3.71
N ASP A 76 3.29 4.22 -3.46
CA ASP A 76 2.46 3.60 -4.51
C ASP A 76 1.58 4.64 -5.21
N PHE A 77 0.98 5.55 -4.44
CA PHE A 77 0.08 6.54 -5.00
C PHE A 77 0.80 7.52 -5.93
N SER A 78 1.95 8.06 -5.51
CA SER A 78 2.77 8.95 -6.34
C SER A 78 3.22 8.26 -7.62
N LYS A 79 3.70 7.02 -7.52
CA LYS A 79 4.10 6.23 -8.67
C LYS A 79 2.95 6.04 -9.66
N ARG A 80 1.75 5.74 -9.18
CA ARG A 80 0.57 5.54 -10.05
C ARG A 80 0.09 6.83 -10.72
N ILE A 81 0.26 7.98 -10.09
CA ILE A 81 0.02 9.28 -10.71
C ILE A 81 1.03 9.50 -11.85
N THR A 82 2.32 9.28 -11.57
CA THR A 82 3.37 9.38 -12.60
C THR A 82 3.12 8.44 -13.78
N ASP A 83 2.79 7.18 -13.51
CA ASP A 83 2.48 6.18 -14.55
C ASP A 83 1.26 6.62 -15.40
N ALA A 84 0.24 7.21 -14.78
CA ALA A 84 -0.92 7.75 -15.49
C ALA A 84 -0.58 8.97 -16.36
N CYS A 85 0.25 9.90 -15.87
CA CYS A 85 0.73 11.04 -16.64
C CYS A 85 1.58 10.60 -17.84
N ASN A 86 2.51 9.65 -17.63
CA ASN A 86 3.36 9.11 -18.69
C ASN A 86 2.52 8.39 -19.77
N SER A 87 1.49 7.66 -19.36
CA SER A 87 0.56 7.01 -20.31
C SER A 87 -0.19 8.03 -21.17
N LEU A 88 -0.64 9.13 -20.56
CA LEU A 88 -1.32 10.21 -21.28
C LEU A 88 -0.39 10.92 -22.28
N ASP A 89 0.87 11.17 -21.89
CA ASP A 89 1.87 11.74 -22.79
C ASP A 89 2.16 10.81 -23.98
N ALA A 90 2.33 9.51 -23.73
CA ALA A 90 2.51 8.50 -24.78
C ALA A 90 1.30 8.39 -25.73
N GLU A 91 0.10 8.69 -25.25
CA GLU A 91 -1.14 8.76 -26.04
C GLU A 91 -1.30 10.09 -26.79
N GLY A 92 -0.36 11.02 -26.64
CA GLY A 92 -0.35 12.32 -27.32
C GLY A 92 -1.16 13.40 -26.61
N TYR A 93 -1.43 13.26 -25.31
CA TYR A 93 -2.15 14.25 -24.52
C TYR A 93 -1.18 15.09 -23.65
N ASP A 94 -1.47 16.38 -23.54
CA ASP A 94 -0.85 17.27 -22.55
C ASP A 94 -1.72 17.31 -21.29
N VAL A 95 -1.13 17.03 -20.14
CA VAL A 95 -1.82 17.14 -18.83
C VAL A 95 -2.10 18.61 -18.53
N LEU A 96 -3.36 18.92 -18.23
CA LEU A 96 -3.82 20.27 -17.92
C LEU A 96 -3.92 20.53 -16.41
N SER A 97 -4.47 19.56 -15.68
CA SER A 97 -4.77 19.71 -14.26
C SER A 97 -4.80 18.35 -13.57
N ILE A 98 -4.39 18.34 -12.30
CA ILE A 98 -4.51 17.19 -11.40
C ILE A 98 -5.28 17.69 -10.18
N ILE A 99 -6.50 17.19 -10.01
CA ILE A 99 -7.43 17.64 -8.96
C ILE A 99 -7.52 16.53 -7.91
N SER A 100 -7.19 16.83 -6.66
CA SER A 100 -7.37 15.88 -5.56
C SER A 100 -8.86 15.65 -5.25
N THR A 101 -9.22 14.40 -5.06
CA THR A 101 -10.53 13.99 -4.55
C THR A 101 -10.35 13.57 -3.09
N VAL A 102 -11.19 14.11 -2.21
CA VAL A 102 -11.21 13.77 -0.78
C VAL A 102 -12.47 12.98 -0.47
N ASP A 103 -12.34 11.94 0.34
CA ASP A 103 -13.46 11.19 0.91
C ASP A 103 -13.61 11.61 2.38
N GLY A 104 -14.81 12.11 2.72
CA GLY A 104 -15.16 12.47 4.08
C GLY A 104 -15.66 11.25 4.82
N ARG A 105 -14.77 10.46 5.40
CA ARG A 105 -15.18 9.30 6.21
C ARG A 105 -15.55 9.73 7.62
N TYR A 106 -16.84 9.67 7.93
CA TYR A 106 -17.36 9.84 9.28
C TYR A 106 -17.43 8.47 9.97
N SER A 107 -16.49 8.19 10.88
CA SER A 107 -16.62 7.07 11.81
C SER A 107 -16.72 7.62 13.22
N PHE A 108 -17.96 7.79 13.69
CA PHE A 108 -18.27 8.13 15.07
C PHE A 108 -18.80 6.87 15.74
N ASN A 109 -17.93 6.13 16.42
CA ASN A 109 -18.36 5.09 17.34
C ASN A 109 -18.03 5.53 18.76
N THR A 110 -18.75 6.53 19.26
CA THR A 110 -18.79 6.76 20.70
C THR A 110 -19.60 5.63 21.31
N ASN A 111 -18.93 4.71 21.99
CA ASN A 111 -19.58 3.92 23.02
C ASN A 111 -20.02 4.89 24.12
N ALA A 112 -21.20 5.49 23.95
CA ALA A 112 -21.90 6.16 25.03
C ALA A 112 -22.32 5.06 26.00
N GLY A 113 -21.46 4.78 26.99
CA GLY A 113 -21.85 3.97 28.13
C GLY A 113 -23.13 4.55 28.74
N VAL A 114 -24.07 3.68 29.07
CA VAL A 114 -25.33 4.03 29.73
C VAL A 114 -25.03 4.97 30.90
N MET A 115 -25.63 6.17 30.88
CA MET A 115 -25.46 7.18 31.94
C MET A 115 -25.67 6.53 33.30
N GLY A 116 -24.61 6.44 34.11
CA GLY A 116 -24.69 5.86 35.44
C GLY A 116 -23.35 5.56 36.13
N GLN A 117 -22.24 5.43 35.38
CA GLN A 117 -20.92 5.23 35.97
C GLN A 117 -19.84 6.08 35.29
N GLY A 118 -19.59 7.28 35.81
CA GLY A 118 -18.25 7.89 35.90
C GLY A 118 -17.35 8.05 34.66
N GLY A 119 -17.87 8.02 33.42
CA GLY A 119 -17.05 8.18 32.22
C GLY A 119 -17.06 9.61 31.67
N TYR A 120 -16.09 10.45 32.08
CA TYR A 120 -15.76 11.70 31.40
C TYR A 120 -15.15 11.44 30.03
N GLY A 121 -15.54 12.20 29.00
CA GLY A 121 -14.79 12.26 27.75
C GLY A 121 -15.56 12.83 26.56
N TRP A 122 -15.48 14.15 26.38
CA TRP A 122 -16.00 14.89 25.24
C TRP A 122 -15.23 14.48 23.97
N GLY A 123 -15.84 13.66 23.11
CA GLY A 123 -15.30 13.35 21.78
C GLY A 123 -15.95 14.22 20.72
N TYR A 124 -15.41 15.41 20.44
CA TYR A 124 -15.74 16.14 19.22
C TYR A 124 -15.11 15.36 18.05
N GLY A 125 -15.95 14.68 17.26
CA GLY A 125 -15.53 13.90 16.11
C GLY A 125 -15.07 14.78 14.97
N TYR A 126 -13.76 15.03 14.88
CA TYR A 126 -13.17 15.58 13.66
C TYR A 126 -13.16 14.48 12.60
N GLY A 127 -14.04 14.61 11.60
CA GLY A 127 -13.99 13.77 10.42
C GLY A 127 -12.63 13.94 9.73
N TYR A 128 -11.94 12.84 9.43
CA TYR A 128 -10.72 12.88 8.64
C TYR A 128 -11.12 12.89 7.16
N SER A 129 -10.78 13.97 6.45
CA SER A 129 -10.81 13.98 4.99
C SER A 129 -9.58 13.23 4.51
N VAL A 130 -9.75 11.97 4.10
CA VAL A 130 -8.64 11.21 3.51
C VAL A 130 -8.63 11.46 2.01
N THR A 131 -7.47 11.74 1.44
CA THR A 131 -7.32 11.82 -0.02
C THR A 131 -7.69 10.46 -0.62
N ASP A 132 -8.80 10.43 -1.33
CA ASP A 132 -9.37 9.25 -1.98
C ASP A 132 -8.71 8.99 -3.35
N GLY A 133 -8.14 10.03 -3.94
CA GLY A 133 -7.46 9.94 -5.22
C GLY A 133 -7.20 11.28 -5.89
N VAL A 134 -6.89 11.24 -7.18
CA VAL A 134 -6.79 12.40 -8.05
C VAL A 134 -7.45 12.15 -9.41
N VAL A 135 -8.14 13.16 -9.93
CA VAL A 135 -8.61 13.20 -11.32
C VAL A 135 -7.62 14.03 -12.14
N ILE A 136 -7.02 13.41 -13.14
CA ILE A 136 -6.10 14.03 -14.09
C ILE A 136 -6.90 14.39 -15.34
N ILE A 137 -6.88 15.66 -15.73
CA ILE A 137 -7.53 16.16 -16.95
C ILE A 137 -6.44 16.46 -17.98
N ALA A 138 -6.62 15.96 -19.20
CA ALA A 138 -5.65 16.13 -20.27
C ALA A 138 -6.32 16.50 -21.60
N ARG A 139 -5.55 17.16 -22.47
CA ARG A 139 -5.95 17.68 -23.77
C ARG A 139 -5.13 17.00 -24.85
N LEU A 140 -5.74 16.58 -25.95
CA LEU A 140 -4.99 16.05 -27.08
C LEU A 140 -4.07 17.14 -27.63
N ARG A 141 -2.77 16.85 -27.74
CA ARG A 141 -1.78 17.75 -28.32
C ARG A 141 -2.14 17.93 -29.80
N ARG A 142 -2.65 19.11 -30.17
CA ARG A 142 -2.73 19.46 -31.59
C ARG A 142 -1.31 19.57 -32.11
N SER A 143 -0.93 18.68 -33.03
CA SER A 143 0.24 18.91 -33.86
C SER A 143 0.01 20.21 -34.64
N ASN A 144 0.82 21.23 -34.39
CA ASN A 144 0.91 22.38 -35.28
C ASN A 144 1.54 21.92 -36.60
N LEU A 145 0.73 21.31 -37.47
CA LEU A 145 1.04 21.21 -38.89
C LEU A 145 0.72 22.56 -39.54
N GLY A 146 1.63 23.53 -39.38
CA GLY A 146 1.50 24.84 -40.01
C GLY A 146 2.46 25.86 -39.41
N GLY A 147 3.62 26.01 -40.03
CA GLY A 147 4.59 27.05 -39.67
C GLY A 147 5.90 26.96 -40.46
N ASN A 148 5.81 27.36 -41.74
CA ASN A 148 6.87 27.61 -42.75
C ASN A 148 7.88 26.52 -43.07
#